data_AF-A0A7V3T075-F1
#
_entry.id   AF-A0A7V3T075-F1
#
_cell.length_a   1.000
_cell.length_b   1.000
_cell.length_c   1.000
_cell.angle_alpha   90.00
_cell.angle_beta   90.00
_cell.angle_gamma   90.00
#
_symmetry.space_group_name_H-M   'P 1'
#
loop_
_entity.id
_entity.type
_entity.pdbx_description
1 polymer ?
#
loop_
_entity_poly.entity_id
_entity_poly.type
_entity_poly.pdbx_seq_one_letter_code
_entity_poly.pdbx_strand_id
1 'polypeptide(L)'
;MKLGVFYDESMPYVGLRPDKKVLSEISGFAELIDCVNYKQAVQKEYDCLINLHGPYFIKEVWSYIRNHLGKGRGFVNIGCGNPFSRPVSHRDNGWYIEREQTGYHEKLNIYDGLAVKKDRMDCLCVNNDIPVLKGFEDCFEIQDTVGFIVQFTQYKDMPHENGSVGPMDAVLYPLLDGYMSCGRKTAAPVVMIENTKGQYEGGRWIFVNHNTTSAFWENNGAALINLLSGYAAKKAYEIIVRPNYASYYPGEQPALLLQAQYFGSGVLNTEIKLSVKYGDKVIWNKDVNIGIMSEITYISIPVGITIEKGVYSLTAEVHSES
;
A
#
# COMPACT_ATOMS: atom_id res chain seq x y z
N MET A 1 -10.98 -15.12 -4.57
CA MET A 1 -9.83 -14.57 -3.83
C MET A 1 -9.50 -15.49 -2.67
N LYS A 2 -8.22 -15.79 -2.45
CA LYS A 2 -7.75 -16.67 -1.39
C LYS A 2 -6.74 -15.93 -0.52
N LEU A 3 -7.05 -15.81 0.77
CA LEU A 3 -6.29 -15.01 1.74
C LEU A 3 -5.66 -15.92 2.80
N GLY A 4 -4.43 -15.62 3.22
CA GLY A 4 -3.72 -16.36 4.26
C GLY A 4 -3.22 -15.42 5.35
N VAL A 5 -3.58 -15.67 6.61
CA VAL A 5 -3.25 -14.81 7.75
C VAL A 5 -2.31 -15.54 8.68
N PHE A 6 -1.07 -15.09 8.78
CA PHE A 6 -0.13 -15.55 9.81
C PHE A 6 -0.56 -15.00 11.17
N TYR A 7 -1.06 -15.90 12.01
CA TYR A 7 -1.40 -15.63 13.39
C TYR A 7 -1.22 -16.88 14.26
N ASP A 8 -0.45 -16.74 15.34
CA ASP A 8 -0.27 -17.77 16.34
C ASP A 8 -0.36 -17.16 17.75
N GLU A 9 -1.20 -17.75 18.61
CA GLU A 9 -1.44 -17.23 19.96
C GLU A 9 -0.19 -17.27 20.85
N SER A 10 0.71 -18.23 20.60
CA SER A 10 1.94 -18.41 21.37
C SER A 10 3.13 -17.60 20.83
N MET A 11 3.07 -17.15 19.57
CA MET A 11 4.14 -16.37 18.95
C MET A 11 4.17 -14.93 19.48
N PRO A 12 5.34 -14.29 19.64
CA PRO A 12 5.46 -12.90 20.09
C PRO A 12 4.51 -11.93 19.35
N TYR A 13 3.92 -11.02 20.12
CA TYR A 13 2.93 -10.06 19.63
C TYR A 13 3.07 -8.76 20.41
N VAL A 14 2.93 -7.63 19.73
CA VAL A 14 2.94 -6.30 20.36
C VAL A 14 1.60 -5.62 20.10
N GLY A 15 0.97 -5.13 21.17
CA GLY A 15 -0.41 -4.64 21.13
C GLY A 15 -1.39 -5.64 21.74
N LEU A 16 -2.68 -5.40 21.51
CA LEU A 16 -3.75 -6.26 21.99
C LEU A 16 -4.03 -7.37 20.97
N ARG A 17 -4.13 -8.62 21.43
CA ARG A 17 -4.45 -9.76 20.55
C ARG A 17 -5.93 -9.75 20.16
N PRO A 18 -6.27 -10.27 18.96
CA PRO A 18 -7.67 -10.56 18.63
C PRO A 18 -8.20 -11.64 19.57
N ASP A 19 -9.45 -11.49 19.99
CA ASP A 19 -10.14 -12.53 20.76
C ASP A 19 -10.67 -13.65 19.83
N LYS A 20 -11.31 -14.67 20.43
CA LYS A 20 -11.86 -15.80 19.67
C LYS A 20 -12.97 -15.39 18.69
N LYS A 21 -13.74 -14.34 19.02
CA LYS A 21 -14.81 -13.86 18.14
C LYS A 21 -14.21 -13.24 16.88
N VAL A 22 -13.22 -12.35 17.05
CA VAL A 22 -12.48 -11.74 15.94
C VAL A 22 -11.77 -12.79 15.09
N LEU A 23 -11.12 -13.79 15.71
CA LEU A 23 -10.48 -14.88 14.97
C LEU A 23 -11.49 -15.71 14.17
N SER A 24 -12.71 -15.90 14.69
CA SER A 24 -13.78 -16.57 13.95
C SER A 24 -14.25 -15.73 12.75
N GLU A 25 -14.33 -14.41 12.90
CA GLU A 25 -14.65 -13.49 11.80
C GLU A 25 -13.57 -13.53 10.70
N ILE A 26 -12.29 -13.48 11.09
CA ILE A 26 -11.15 -13.60 10.17
C ILE A 26 -11.18 -14.96 9.43
N SER A 27 -11.44 -16.05 10.16
CA SER A 27 -11.56 -17.39 9.59
C SER A 27 -12.70 -17.51 8.57
N GLY A 28 -13.68 -16.59 8.61
CA GLY A 28 -14.77 -16.53 7.64
C GLY A 28 -14.33 -16.09 6.25
N PHE A 29 -13.20 -15.39 6.11
CA PHE A 29 -12.71 -14.88 4.82
C PHE A 29 -11.25 -15.23 4.50
N ALA A 30 -10.48 -15.75 5.46
CA ALA A 30 -9.08 -16.12 5.27
C ALA A 30 -8.70 -17.41 6.00
N GLU A 31 -7.67 -18.08 5.50
CA GLU A 31 -7.05 -19.23 6.19
C GLU A 31 -6.10 -18.71 7.29
N LEU A 32 -6.36 -19.07 8.55
CA LEU A 32 -5.42 -18.80 9.65
C LEU A 32 -4.23 -19.77 9.56
N ILE A 33 -3.02 -19.20 9.57
CA ILE A 33 -1.75 -19.89 9.44
C ILE A 33 -0.97 -19.75 10.75
N ASP A 34 -0.77 -20.87 11.45
CA ASP A 34 -0.19 -20.94 12.80
C ASP A 34 1.04 -21.87 12.85
N CYS A 35 1.60 -22.09 14.04
CA CYS A 35 2.75 -22.99 14.25
C CYS A 35 2.50 -24.45 13.84
N VAL A 36 1.24 -24.88 13.81
CA VAL A 36 0.86 -26.27 13.54
C VAL A 36 0.72 -26.49 12.04
N ASN A 37 0.09 -25.56 11.34
CA ASN A 37 -0.34 -25.75 9.95
C ASN A 37 0.56 -25.04 8.91
N TYR A 38 1.50 -24.17 9.32
CA TYR A 38 2.26 -23.35 8.38
C TYR A 38 2.94 -24.16 7.27
N LYS A 39 3.47 -25.36 7.58
CA LYS A 39 4.13 -26.23 6.60
C LYS A 39 3.21 -26.67 5.47
N GLN A 40 1.92 -26.86 5.76
CA GLN A 40 0.90 -27.18 4.76
C GLN A 40 0.44 -25.91 4.05
N ALA A 41 0.28 -24.82 4.79
CA ALA A 41 -0.14 -23.53 4.25
C ALA A 41 0.85 -22.99 3.20
N VAL A 42 2.17 -23.14 3.40
CA VAL A 42 3.19 -22.70 2.42
C VAL A 42 3.22 -23.51 1.13
N GLN A 43 2.45 -24.60 1.01
CA GLN A 43 2.26 -25.32 -0.25
C GLN A 43 1.13 -24.72 -1.10
N LYS A 44 0.32 -23.83 -0.50
CA LYS A 44 -0.82 -23.19 -1.15
C LYS A 44 -0.39 -21.88 -1.81
N GLU A 45 -1.18 -21.47 -2.79
CA GLU A 45 -1.11 -20.15 -3.38
C GLU A 45 -2.22 -19.26 -2.80
N TYR A 46 -1.85 -18.05 -2.35
CA TYR A 46 -2.78 -17.01 -1.87
C TYR A 46 -2.68 -15.77 -2.76
N ASP A 47 -3.74 -14.98 -2.87
CA ASP A 47 -3.70 -13.70 -3.56
C ASP A 47 -3.09 -12.60 -2.68
N CYS A 48 -3.31 -12.70 -1.36
CA CYS A 48 -2.68 -11.84 -0.37
C CYS A 48 -2.31 -12.62 0.91
N LEU A 49 -1.13 -12.34 1.45
CA LEU A 49 -0.68 -12.80 2.76
C LEU A 49 -0.79 -11.66 3.76
N ILE A 50 -1.23 -11.97 4.98
CA ILE A 50 -1.39 -11.02 6.07
C ILE A 50 -0.48 -11.47 7.22
N ASN A 51 0.38 -10.59 7.72
CA ASN A 51 1.13 -10.79 8.95
C ASN A 51 0.51 -9.97 10.09
N LEU A 52 -0.04 -10.63 11.10
CA LEU A 52 -0.59 -9.95 12.28
C LEU A 52 0.45 -9.73 13.39
N HIS A 53 1.69 -10.19 13.19
CA HIS A 53 2.73 -10.15 14.20
C HIS A 53 3.72 -8.98 14.04
N GLY A 54 3.40 -7.97 13.23
CA GLY A 54 4.24 -6.78 13.04
C GLY A 54 5.69 -7.12 12.63
N PRO A 55 6.69 -6.83 13.47
CA PRO A 55 8.08 -7.13 13.14
C PRO A 55 8.43 -8.62 13.21
N TYR A 56 7.59 -9.45 13.84
CA TYR A 56 7.85 -10.86 14.03
C TYR A 56 7.30 -11.71 12.88
N PHE A 57 8.00 -12.80 12.56
CA PHE A 57 7.59 -13.79 11.55
C PHE A 57 8.29 -15.13 11.79
N ILE A 58 7.69 -16.21 11.30
CA ILE A 58 8.29 -17.55 11.34
C ILE A 58 9.44 -17.58 10.31
N LYS A 59 10.67 -17.79 10.77
CA LYS A 59 11.86 -17.72 9.91
C LYS A 59 11.81 -18.71 8.75
N GLU A 60 11.29 -19.91 9.01
CA GLU A 60 11.17 -21.01 8.05
C GLU A 60 10.24 -20.68 6.88
N VAL A 61 9.31 -19.73 7.03
CA VAL A 61 8.40 -19.33 5.93
C VAL A 61 8.91 -18.16 5.11
N TRP A 62 10.07 -17.59 5.43
CA TRP A 62 10.58 -16.40 4.73
C TRP A 62 10.73 -16.61 3.22
N SER A 63 11.29 -17.75 2.81
CA SER A 63 11.49 -18.06 1.40
C SER A 63 10.17 -18.11 0.64
N TYR A 64 9.12 -18.63 1.29
CA TYR A 64 7.76 -18.67 0.77
C TYR A 64 7.17 -17.25 0.65
N ILE A 65 7.25 -16.43 1.70
CA ILE A 65 6.78 -15.03 1.68
C ILE A 65 7.49 -14.28 0.54
N ARG A 66 8.82 -14.32 0.48
CA ARG A 66 9.59 -13.64 -0.56
C ARG A 66 9.20 -14.09 -1.97
N ASN A 67 8.96 -15.39 -2.18
CA ASN A 67 8.52 -15.92 -3.47
C ASN A 67 7.09 -15.48 -3.82
N HIS A 68 6.19 -15.45 -2.84
CA HIS A 68 4.83 -14.91 -3.00
C HIS A 68 4.87 -13.45 -3.44
N LEU A 69 5.66 -12.62 -2.76
CA LEU A 69 5.85 -11.21 -3.12
C LEU A 69 6.50 -11.05 -4.50
N GLY A 70 7.49 -11.90 -4.83
CA GLY A 70 8.16 -11.93 -6.13
C GLY A 70 7.26 -12.30 -7.31
N LYS A 71 6.08 -12.88 -7.05
CA LYS A 71 5.01 -13.09 -8.05
C LYS A 71 4.08 -11.86 -8.18
N GLY A 72 4.48 -10.71 -7.62
CA GLY A 72 3.69 -9.48 -7.57
C GLY A 72 2.40 -9.61 -6.78
N ARG A 73 2.39 -10.41 -5.71
CA ARG A 73 1.16 -10.67 -4.94
C ARG A 73 1.00 -9.73 -3.76
N GLY A 74 -0.22 -9.68 -3.24
CA GLY A 74 -0.62 -8.78 -2.17
C GLY A 74 0.02 -9.13 -0.84
N PHE A 75 0.25 -8.11 -0.01
CA PHE A 75 0.73 -8.28 1.35
C PHE A 75 0.16 -7.23 2.29
N VAL A 76 -0.21 -7.64 3.50
CA VAL A 76 -0.60 -6.73 4.58
C VAL A 76 0.22 -7.06 5.83
N ASN A 77 0.87 -6.06 6.41
CA ASN A 77 1.55 -6.20 7.70
C ASN A 77 0.87 -5.32 8.73
N ILE A 78 0.52 -5.88 9.88
CA ILE A 78 -0.12 -5.15 10.98
C ILE A 78 0.75 -5.26 12.22
N GLY A 79 1.14 -4.10 12.75
CA GLY A 79 1.98 -3.95 13.93
C GLY A 79 3.10 -2.94 13.67
N CYS A 80 3.43 -2.17 14.69
CA CYS A 80 4.45 -1.11 14.60
C CYS A 80 5.87 -1.70 14.58
N GLY A 81 6.75 -1.12 13.77
CA GLY A 81 8.15 -1.53 13.62
C GLY A 81 8.52 -1.88 12.17
N ASN A 82 9.80 -2.20 11.97
CA ASN A 82 10.26 -2.72 10.69
C ASN A 82 9.65 -4.11 10.45
N PRO A 83 8.95 -4.34 9.32
CA PRO A 83 8.36 -5.64 9.02
C PRO A 83 9.45 -6.68 8.94
N PHE A 84 9.22 -7.89 9.44
CA PHE A 84 10.22 -8.97 9.35
C PHE A 84 11.59 -8.68 9.99
N SER A 85 11.72 -7.72 10.91
CA SER A 85 13.02 -7.46 11.55
C SER A 85 13.36 -8.47 12.65
N ARG A 86 12.37 -9.22 13.17
CA ARG A 86 12.54 -10.13 14.32
C ARG A 86 12.13 -11.56 13.96
N PRO A 87 13.02 -12.35 13.35
CA PRO A 87 12.70 -13.75 13.04
C PRO A 87 12.44 -14.54 14.31
N VAL A 88 11.46 -15.44 14.22
CA VAL A 88 11.09 -16.36 15.28
C VAL A 88 11.26 -17.78 14.77
N SER A 89 11.94 -18.61 15.55
CA SER A 89 12.20 -20.01 15.23
C SER A 89 11.61 -20.90 16.33
N HIS A 90 10.99 -22.01 15.96
CA HIS A 90 10.42 -22.94 16.93
C HIS A 90 11.52 -23.83 17.52
N ARG A 91 11.65 -23.88 18.84
CA ARG A 91 12.59 -24.76 19.56
C ARG A 91 11.81 -25.61 20.57
N ASP A 92 12.49 -26.58 21.20
CA ASP A 92 11.86 -27.55 22.12
C ASP A 92 11.04 -26.90 23.26
N ASN A 93 11.37 -25.67 23.65
CA ASN A 93 10.68 -24.89 24.70
C ASN A 93 9.79 -23.76 24.16
N GLY A 94 9.35 -23.84 22.90
CA GLY A 94 8.48 -22.87 22.24
C GLY A 94 9.20 -21.88 21.34
N TRP A 95 8.57 -20.73 21.09
CA TRP A 95 9.07 -19.72 20.16
C TRP A 95 10.27 -18.96 20.71
N TYR A 96 11.37 -18.96 19.94
CA TYR A 96 12.57 -18.21 20.25
C TYR A 96 12.71 -17.01 19.31
N ILE A 97 12.75 -15.81 19.88
CA ILE A 97 13.03 -14.56 19.15
C ILE A 97 14.52 -14.50 18.86
N GLU A 98 14.88 -14.50 17.58
CA GLU A 98 16.26 -14.27 17.16
C GLU A 98 16.64 -12.78 17.29
N ARG A 99 17.93 -12.48 17.12
CA ARG A 99 18.38 -11.09 17.07
C ARG A 99 17.73 -10.36 15.91
N GLU A 100 17.46 -9.07 16.15
CA GLU A 100 16.96 -8.17 15.13
C GLU A 100 17.92 -8.13 13.92
N GLN A 101 17.35 -8.25 12.72
CA GLN A 101 18.06 -8.42 11.46
C GLN A 101 17.41 -7.54 10.40
N THR A 102 18.21 -6.74 9.71
CA THR A 102 17.70 -5.83 8.66
C THR A 102 17.56 -6.50 7.29
N GLY A 103 18.30 -7.59 7.08
CA GLY A 103 18.39 -8.26 5.78
C GLY A 103 17.08 -8.85 5.25
N TYR A 104 15.99 -8.91 6.05
CA TYR A 104 14.68 -9.36 5.59
C TYR A 104 13.87 -8.21 4.97
N HIS A 105 13.63 -7.11 5.70
CA HIS A 105 12.94 -5.96 5.12
C HIS A 105 13.75 -5.21 4.06
N GLU A 106 15.07 -5.26 4.11
CA GLU A 106 15.91 -4.77 3.00
C GLU A 106 15.58 -5.45 1.68
N LYS A 107 15.14 -6.73 1.69
CA LYS A 107 14.68 -7.39 0.46
C LYS A 107 13.41 -6.78 -0.10
N LEU A 108 12.59 -6.13 0.74
CA LEU A 108 11.39 -5.40 0.35
C LEU A 108 11.68 -3.97 -0.11
N ASN A 109 12.96 -3.62 -0.31
CA ASN A 109 13.40 -2.25 -0.60
C ASN A 109 13.08 -1.25 0.53
N ILE A 110 12.85 -1.74 1.75
CA ILE A 110 12.74 -0.95 2.97
C ILE A 110 14.08 -1.08 3.68
N TYR A 111 14.85 -0.01 3.80
CA TYR A 111 16.17 -0.04 4.42
C TYR A 111 16.07 0.02 5.94
N ASP A 112 15.22 0.92 6.44
CA ASP A 112 15.01 1.12 7.86
C ASP A 112 13.68 1.83 8.14
N GLY A 113 13.35 1.95 9.42
CA GLY A 113 12.17 2.59 9.93
C GLY A 113 12.54 3.64 10.96
N LEU A 114 12.23 4.90 10.65
CA LEU A 114 12.41 6.02 11.57
C LEU A 114 11.23 6.09 12.53
N ALA A 115 11.51 5.96 13.83
CA ALA A 115 10.50 6.15 14.86
C ALA A 115 9.93 7.58 14.81
N VAL A 116 8.60 7.66 14.75
CA VAL A 116 7.85 8.90 14.85
C VAL A 116 7.02 8.85 16.12
N LYS A 117 7.27 9.79 17.02
CA LYS A 117 6.59 9.87 18.31
C LYS A 117 5.19 10.44 18.15
N LYS A 118 4.26 9.92 18.96
CA LYS A 118 2.85 10.28 18.93
C LYS A 118 2.58 11.76 19.18
N ASP A 119 3.45 12.42 19.94
CA ASP A 119 3.41 13.85 20.25
C ASP A 119 3.61 14.76 19.02
N ARG A 120 4.01 14.18 17.88
CA ARG A 120 4.08 14.88 16.59
C ARG A 120 2.74 14.92 15.87
N MET A 121 1.67 14.37 16.44
CA MET A 121 0.34 14.27 15.84
C MET A 121 -0.73 14.70 16.85
N ASP A 122 -1.62 15.58 16.41
CA ASP A 122 -2.82 16.00 17.14
C ASP A 122 -4.08 15.28 16.62
N CYS A 123 -4.07 14.83 15.37
CA CYS A 123 -5.14 14.02 14.79
C CYS A 123 -4.65 13.10 13.66
N LEU A 124 -5.48 12.11 13.32
CA LEU A 124 -5.31 11.21 12.18
C LEU A 124 -6.42 11.47 11.16
N CYS A 125 -6.07 11.53 9.88
CA CYS A 125 -7.03 11.71 8.79
C CYS A 125 -6.74 10.73 7.66
N VAL A 126 -7.80 10.16 7.06
CA VAL A 126 -7.69 9.32 5.87
C VAL A 126 -7.21 10.16 4.69
N ASN A 127 -6.34 9.59 3.86
CA ASN A 127 -5.93 10.23 2.62
C ASN A 127 -7.11 10.24 1.61
N ASN A 128 -7.57 11.43 1.24
CA ASN A 128 -8.68 11.59 0.29
C ASN A 128 -8.31 11.23 -1.15
N ASP A 129 -7.02 11.25 -1.52
CA ASP A 129 -6.56 10.86 -2.86
C ASP A 129 -6.66 9.34 -3.06
N ILE A 130 -6.52 8.57 -1.97
CA ILE A 130 -6.62 7.10 -1.94
C ILE A 130 -7.47 6.69 -0.73
N PRO A 131 -8.81 6.87 -0.79
CA PRO A 131 -9.70 6.81 0.37
C PRO A 131 -10.04 5.36 0.81
N VAL A 132 -9.07 4.45 0.76
CA VAL A 132 -9.23 3.02 1.10
C VAL A 132 -9.67 2.85 2.55
N LEU A 133 -9.23 3.72 3.46
CA LEU A 133 -9.54 3.64 4.89
C LEU A 133 -10.80 4.41 5.31
N LYS A 134 -11.53 5.00 4.35
CA LYS A 134 -12.72 5.79 4.65
C LYS A 134 -13.78 4.92 5.33
N GLY A 135 -14.29 5.36 6.47
CA GLY A 135 -15.24 4.60 7.30
C GLY A 135 -14.59 3.65 8.32
N PHE A 136 -13.25 3.61 8.38
CA PHE A 136 -12.47 2.83 9.36
C PHE A 136 -11.57 3.73 10.22
N GLU A 137 -11.85 5.03 10.29
CA GLU A 137 -11.10 6.01 11.07
C GLU A 137 -10.99 5.61 12.53
N ASP A 138 -12.09 5.11 13.10
CA ASP A 138 -12.20 4.71 14.51
C ASP A 138 -11.40 3.44 14.86
N CYS A 139 -10.86 2.72 13.87
CA CYS A 139 -9.90 1.64 14.13
C CYS A 139 -8.55 2.16 14.64
N PHE A 140 -8.26 3.46 14.49
CA PHE A 140 -6.94 4.02 14.71
C PHE A 140 -6.92 5.06 15.83
N GLU A 141 -5.98 4.89 16.75
CA GLU A 141 -5.68 5.86 17.79
C GLU A 141 -4.31 6.48 17.55
N ILE A 142 -4.09 7.69 18.09
CA ILE A 142 -2.79 8.36 18.04
C ILE A 142 -1.79 7.56 18.89
N GLN A 143 -0.78 7.00 18.23
CA GLN A 143 0.29 6.22 18.86
C GLN A 143 1.63 6.47 18.17
N ASP A 144 2.71 5.94 18.77
CA ASP A 144 4.02 5.95 18.12
C ASP A 144 3.94 5.11 16.83
N THR A 145 4.60 5.59 15.78
CA THR A 145 4.61 4.94 14.48
C THR A 145 6.02 4.94 13.87
N VAL A 146 6.14 4.42 12.64
CA VAL A 146 7.40 4.30 11.93
C VAL A 146 7.24 4.81 10.50
N GLY A 147 8.15 5.70 10.08
CA GLY A 147 8.30 6.14 8.70
C GLY A 147 9.40 5.34 8.00
N PHE A 148 9.09 4.72 6.87
CA PHE A 148 10.08 3.90 6.15
C PHE A 148 11.09 4.77 5.38
N ILE A 149 12.36 4.38 5.50
CA ILE A 149 13.41 4.75 4.57
C ILE A 149 13.43 3.67 3.48
N VAL A 150 13.13 4.06 2.25
CA VAL A 150 12.99 3.13 1.12
C VAL A 150 14.04 3.37 0.06
N GLN A 151 14.35 2.33 -0.71
CA GLN A 151 15.21 2.40 -1.88
C GLN A 151 14.51 1.77 -3.09
N PHE A 152 13.65 2.53 -3.76
CA PHE A 152 12.90 2.01 -4.91
C PHE A 152 13.63 2.12 -6.25
N THR A 153 14.86 2.62 -6.26
CA THR A 153 15.71 2.61 -7.46
C THR A 153 16.79 1.55 -7.27
N GLN A 154 16.65 0.42 -7.95
CA GLN A 154 17.56 -0.72 -7.82
C GLN A 154 18.53 -0.85 -9.01
N TYR A 155 18.17 -0.32 -10.19
CA TYR A 155 19.01 -0.40 -11.36
C TYR A 155 20.26 0.49 -11.23
N LYS A 156 21.43 -0.12 -11.43
CA LYS A 156 22.73 0.55 -11.46
C LYS A 156 23.19 0.69 -12.91
N ASP A 157 23.04 1.88 -13.44
CA ASP A 157 23.49 2.26 -14.79
C ASP A 157 25.01 2.10 -14.94
N MET A 158 25.75 2.27 -13.85
CA MET A 158 27.19 2.05 -13.77
C MET A 158 27.50 1.06 -12.63
N PRO A 159 27.73 -0.24 -12.94
CA PRO A 159 27.86 -1.30 -11.93
C PRO A 159 28.99 -1.09 -10.90
N HIS A 160 30.00 -0.29 -11.27
CA HIS A 160 31.18 0.00 -10.44
C HIS A 160 31.07 1.30 -9.64
N GLU A 161 30.01 2.08 -9.83
CA GLU A 161 29.80 3.32 -9.09
C GLU A 161 28.75 3.16 -7.99
N ASN A 162 28.90 3.96 -6.94
CA ASN A 162 27.90 4.06 -5.88
C ASN A 162 26.80 5.02 -6.34
N GLY A 163 25.71 4.45 -6.83
CA GLY A 163 24.53 5.19 -7.26
C GLY A 163 23.60 4.29 -8.07
N SER A 164 22.34 4.69 -8.14
CA SER A 164 21.35 4.08 -9.01
C SER A 164 20.65 5.20 -9.78
N VAL A 165 20.69 5.17 -11.11
CA VAL A 165 20.03 6.16 -11.99
C VAL A 165 18.88 5.46 -12.74
N GLY A 166 18.28 4.47 -12.07
CA GLY A 166 17.21 3.65 -12.60
C GLY A 166 15.80 4.25 -12.53
N PRO A 167 14.83 3.61 -13.20
CA PRO A 167 13.42 3.88 -12.94
C PRO A 167 13.08 3.57 -11.48
N MET A 168 12.06 4.26 -10.94
CA MET A 168 11.47 3.85 -9.66
C MET A 168 10.68 2.56 -9.87
N ASP A 169 11.01 1.53 -9.10
CA ASP A 169 10.37 0.21 -9.14
C ASP A 169 9.07 0.18 -8.33
N ALA A 170 8.91 1.12 -7.41
CA ALA A 170 7.72 1.23 -6.57
C ALA A 170 7.45 2.68 -6.14
N VAL A 171 6.23 2.92 -5.66
CA VAL A 171 5.77 4.19 -5.10
C VAL A 171 5.19 3.97 -3.72
N LEU A 172 5.53 4.84 -2.77
CA LEU A 172 5.01 4.83 -1.39
C LEU A 172 3.91 5.88 -1.25
N TYR A 173 2.71 5.45 -0.84
CA TYR A 173 1.56 6.31 -0.60
C TYR A 173 1.13 6.26 0.87
N PRO A 174 0.82 7.41 1.51
CA PRO A 174 0.11 7.40 2.78
C PRO A 174 -1.36 7.05 2.54
N LEU A 175 -1.91 6.15 3.37
CA LEU A 175 -3.36 5.88 3.43
C LEU A 175 -4.00 6.56 4.65
N LEU A 176 -3.24 6.72 5.73
CA LEU A 176 -3.60 7.48 6.92
C LEU A 176 -2.48 8.48 7.22
N ASP A 177 -2.83 9.75 7.33
CA ASP A 177 -1.92 10.85 7.63
C ASP A 177 -2.09 11.30 9.09
N GLY A 178 -0.97 11.55 9.77
CA GLY A 178 -0.95 12.25 11.05
C GLY A 178 -0.68 13.75 10.87
N TYR A 179 -1.50 14.60 11.49
CA TYR A 179 -1.40 16.06 11.39
C TYR A 179 -1.09 16.69 12.73
N MET A 180 -0.29 17.76 12.72
CA MET A 180 -0.28 18.74 13.81
C MET A 180 -1.41 19.75 13.64
N SER A 181 -1.80 20.39 14.73
CA SER A 181 -2.77 21.48 14.84
C SER A 181 -2.48 22.66 13.90
N CYS A 182 -1.22 22.85 13.48
CA CYS A 182 -0.84 23.82 12.46
C CYS A 182 -1.16 23.38 11.01
N GLY A 183 -1.80 22.23 10.81
CA GLY A 183 -2.18 21.67 9.51
C GLY A 183 -1.05 20.92 8.78
N ARG A 184 0.12 20.75 9.41
CA ARG A 184 1.26 20.05 8.82
C ARG A 184 1.13 18.54 8.97
N LYS A 185 1.30 17.79 7.87
CA LYS A 185 1.51 16.33 7.89
C LYS A 185 2.86 15.99 8.51
N THR A 186 2.88 15.11 9.51
CA THR A 186 4.08 14.77 10.28
C THR A 186 4.34 13.27 10.39
N ALA A 187 3.35 12.43 10.07
CA ALA A 187 3.47 10.98 10.08
C ALA A 187 2.54 10.35 9.04
N ALA A 188 2.82 9.09 8.70
CA ALA A 188 1.93 8.26 7.89
C ALA A 188 1.80 6.87 8.55
N PRO A 189 0.88 6.70 9.52
CA PRO A 189 0.73 5.43 10.23
C PRO A 189 0.34 4.23 9.39
N VAL A 190 -0.37 4.47 8.28
CA VAL A 190 -0.71 3.43 7.32
C VAL A 190 -0.18 3.85 5.98
N VAL A 191 0.66 3.01 5.39
CA VAL A 191 1.27 3.26 4.08
C VAL A 191 1.02 2.10 3.14
N MET A 192 0.98 2.40 1.86
CA MET A 192 0.90 1.44 0.78
C MET A 192 2.13 1.57 -0.12
N ILE A 193 2.70 0.44 -0.51
CA ILE A 193 3.73 0.35 -1.54
C ILE A 193 3.12 -0.33 -2.76
N GLU A 194 3.11 0.36 -3.89
CA GLU A 194 2.76 -0.24 -5.18
C GLU A 194 4.04 -0.48 -5.98
N ASN A 195 4.31 -1.74 -6.29
CA ASN A 195 5.45 -2.15 -7.10
C ASN A 195 5.02 -2.18 -8.57
N THR A 196 5.49 -1.21 -9.34
CA THR A 196 5.16 -1.05 -10.76
C THR A 196 6.23 -1.64 -11.68
N LYS A 197 7.42 -1.97 -11.15
CA LYS A 197 8.52 -2.61 -11.90
C LYS A 197 9.36 -3.50 -10.98
N GLY A 198 10.42 -4.07 -11.55
CA GLY A 198 11.41 -4.85 -10.80
C GLY A 198 10.90 -6.21 -10.35
N GLN A 199 11.58 -6.81 -9.36
CA GLN A 199 11.31 -8.18 -8.91
C GLN A 199 9.91 -8.39 -8.30
N TYR A 200 9.19 -7.31 -7.98
CA TYR A 200 7.89 -7.34 -7.29
C TYR A 200 6.75 -6.76 -8.12
N GLU A 201 6.97 -6.54 -9.42
CA GLU A 201 6.00 -5.93 -10.34
C GLU A 201 4.58 -6.48 -10.18
N GLY A 202 3.62 -5.56 -10.05
CA GLY A 202 2.21 -5.84 -9.82
C GLY A 202 1.80 -6.04 -8.36
N GLY A 203 2.77 -6.10 -7.44
CA GLY A 203 2.50 -6.26 -6.01
C GLY A 203 2.04 -4.96 -5.34
N ARG A 204 0.94 -5.05 -4.59
CA ARG A 204 0.47 -3.99 -3.69
C ARG A 204 0.60 -4.43 -2.24
N TRP A 205 1.36 -3.69 -1.45
CA TRP A 205 1.63 -4.02 -0.04
C TRP A 205 1.15 -2.90 0.87
N ILE A 206 0.52 -3.26 1.99
CA ILE A 206 -0.01 -2.30 2.95
C ILE A 206 0.62 -2.57 4.31
N PHE A 207 1.12 -1.52 4.95
CA PHE A 207 1.75 -1.59 6.26
C PHE A 207 0.96 -0.70 7.22
N VAL A 208 0.34 -1.31 8.22
CA VAL A 208 -0.26 -0.63 9.36
C VAL A 208 0.81 -0.54 10.45
N ASN A 209 1.55 0.56 10.45
CA ASN A 209 2.67 0.85 11.36
C ASN A 209 2.19 1.31 12.74
N HIS A 210 1.14 0.66 13.23
CA HIS A 210 0.43 0.92 14.46
C HIS A 210 0.20 -0.44 15.12
N ASN A 211 0.39 -0.52 16.44
CA ASN A 211 0.00 -1.72 17.17
C ASN A 211 -1.52 -1.75 17.29
N THR A 212 -2.09 -2.94 17.29
CA THR A 212 -3.51 -3.14 17.51
C THR A 212 -3.88 -2.80 18.96
N THR A 213 -5.04 -2.16 19.15
CA THR A 213 -5.58 -1.76 20.44
C THR A 213 -6.99 -2.30 20.63
N SER A 214 -7.64 -2.02 21.75
CA SER A 214 -9.07 -2.34 21.92
C SER A 214 -9.90 -1.62 20.86
N ALA A 215 -9.64 -0.33 20.59
CA ALA A 215 -10.32 0.43 19.55
C ALA A 215 -10.19 -0.24 18.18
N PHE A 216 -9.01 -0.74 17.82
CA PHE A 216 -8.82 -1.47 16.56
C PHE A 216 -9.76 -2.67 16.45
N TRP A 217 -9.85 -3.51 17.49
CA TRP A 217 -10.67 -4.73 17.44
C TRP A 217 -12.16 -4.47 17.60
N GLU A 218 -12.54 -3.55 18.48
CA GLU A 218 -13.94 -3.19 18.77
C GLU A 218 -14.58 -2.41 17.63
N ASN A 219 -13.80 -1.61 16.89
CA ASN A 219 -14.28 -0.79 15.78
C ASN A 219 -14.07 -1.45 14.41
N ASN A 220 -14.43 -2.72 14.27
CA ASN A 220 -14.40 -3.48 13.00
C ASN A 220 -13.01 -3.85 12.44
N GLY A 221 -12.02 -4.11 13.29
CA GLY A 221 -10.66 -4.51 12.87
C GLY A 221 -10.61 -5.73 11.94
N ALA A 222 -11.47 -6.73 12.13
CA ALA A 222 -11.56 -7.88 11.21
C ALA A 222 -12.02 -7.47 9.81
N ALA A 223 -13.01 -6.57 9.71
CA ALA A 223 -13.50 -6.06 8.44
C ALA A 223 -12.45 -5.16 7.76
N LEU A 224 -11.70 -4.37 8.54
CA LEU A 224 -10.56 -3.62 8.03
C LEU A 224 -9.48 -4.55 7.44
N ILE A 225 -9.15 -5.65 8.11
CA ILE A 225 -8.20 -6.64 7.59
C ILE A 225 -8.70 -7.23 6.26
N ASN A 226 -10.00 -7.56 6.17
CA ASN A 226 -10.59 -8.06 4.93
C ASN A 226 -10.52 -7.01 3.80
N LEU A 227 -10.85 -5.75 4.10
CA LEU A 227 -10.75 -4.65 3.15
C LEU A 227 -9.33 -4.46 2.62
N LEU A 228 -8.35 -4.34 3.53
CA LEU A 228 -6.96 -4.11 3.17
C LEU A 228 -6.38 -5.28 2.38
N SER A 229 -6.66 -6.51 2.80
CA SER A 229 -6.18 -7.71 2.10
C SER A 229 -6.87 -7.90 0.75
N GLY A 230 -8.15 -7.58 0.64
CA GLY A 230 -8.86 -7.56 -0.63
C GLY A 230 -8.31 -6.50 -1.60
N TYR A 231 -8.00 -5.32 -1.09
CA TYR A 231 -7.39 -4.25 -1.88
C TYR A 231 -5.96 -4.58 -2.31
N ALA A 232 -5.16 -5.18 -1.41
CA ALA A 232 -3.79 -5.61 -1.68
C ALA A 232 -3.71 -6.84 -2.60
N ALA A 233 -4.71 -7.72 -2.56
CA ALA A 233 -4.81 -8.88 -3.45
C ALA A 233 -5.00 -8.49 -4.92
N LYS A 234 -5.56 -7.30 -5.19
CA LYS A 234 -5.66 -6.75 -6.53
C LYS A 234 -4.28 -6.30 -7.02
N LYS A 235 -4.01 -6.54 -8.30
CA LYS A 235 -2.78 -6.12 -8.94
C LYS A 235 -2.70 -4.60 -9.04
N ALA A 236 -1.49 -4.06 -8.92
CA ALA A 236 -1.23 -2.64 -9.11
C ALA A 236 -1.56 -2.21 -10.55
N TYR A 237 -1.88 -0.93 -10.71
CA TYR A 237 -2.01 -0.26 -12.00
C TYR A 237 -1.49 1.16 -11.87
N GLU A 238 -1.07 1.75 -12.97
CA GLU A 238 -0.65 3.14 -13.05
C GLU A 238 -1.62 3.89 -13.98
N ILE A 239 -2.13 5.02 -13.51
CA ILE A 239 -2.87 5.99 -14.35
C ILE A 239 -2.25 7.36 -14.10
N ILE A 240 -1.72 7.96 -15.15
CA ILE A 240 -1.15 9.31 -15.13
C ILE A 240 -1.96 10.17 -16.08
N VAL A 241 -2.50 11.27 -15.58
CA VAL A 241 -3.15 12.29 -16.41
C VAL A 241 -2.36 13.58 -16.27
N ARG A 242 -1.89 14.11 -17.40
CA ARG A 242 -1.08 15.34 -17.43
C ARG A 242 -1.45 16.19 -18.63
N PRO A 243 -1.33 17.53 -18.55
CA PRO A 243 -1.38 18.35 -19.75
C PRO A 243 -0.20 18.01 -20.69
N ASN A 244 -0.39 18.18 -22.00
CA ASN A 244 0.68 17.98 -22.98
C ASN A 244 1.81 19.02 -22.83
N TYR A 245 1.49 20.22 -22.34
CA TYR A 245 2.43 21.28 -22.01
C TYR A 245 2.23 21.81 -20.59
N ALA A 246 3.29 22.32 -19.98
CA ALA A 246 3.24 22.90 -18.64
C ALA A 246 2.47 24.24 -18.59
N SER A 247 2.44 24.98 -19.70
CA SER A 247 1.78 26.27 -19.86
C SER A 247 1.29 26.43 -21.31
N TYR A 248 0.28 27.26 -21.50
CA TYR A 248 -0.26 27.59 -22.83
C TYR A 248 -0.49 29.10 -22.93
N TYR A 249 -0.56 29.60 -24.16
CA TYR A 249 -0.91 30.99 -24.43
C TYR A 249 -2.43 31.21 -24.35
N PRO A 250 -2.88 32.43 -23.97
CA PRO A 250 -4.28 32.79 -24.10
C PRO A 250 -4.78 32.57 -25.52
N GLY A 251 -5.92 31.91 -25.68
CA GLY A 251 -6.45 31.54 -27.00
C GLY A 251 -6.18 30.08 -27.41
N GLU A 252 -5.20 29.41 -26.80
CA GLU A 252 -4.89 28.01 -27.10
C GLU A 252 -5.92 27.05 -26.49
N GLN A 253 -6.05 25.87 -27.12
CA GLN A 253 -6.85 24.75 -26.63
C GLN A 253 -5.92 23.66 -26.09
N PRO A 254 -5.96 23.36 -24.78
CA PRO A 254 -5.07 22.37 -24.20
C PRO A 254 -5.51 20.94 -24.53
N ALA A 255 -4.58 20.00 -24.41
CA ALA A 255 -4.88 18.57 -24.47
C ALA A 255 -4.27 17.87 -23.25
N LEU A 256 -4.98 16.87 -22.74
CA LEU A 256 -4.49 15.98 -21.69
C LEU A 256 -3.93 14.72 -22.34
N LEU A 257 -2.78 14.27 -21.85
CA LEU A 257 -2.28 12.94 -22.11
C LEU A 257 -2.66 12.06 -20.91
N LEU A 258 -3.49 11.06 -21.18
CA LEU A 258 -3.76 9.97 -20.27
C LEU A 258 -2.86 8.79 -20.62
N GLN A 259 -2.04 8.38 -19.66
CA GLN A 259 -1.21 7.19 -19.72
C GLN A 259 -1.76 6.18 -18.71
N ALA A 260 -1.95 4.93 -19.12
CA ALA A 260 -2.44 3.89 -18.22
C ALA A 260 -1.74 2.56 -18.48
N GLN A 261 -1.45 1.81 -17.41
CA GLN A 261 -0.86 0.47 -17.48
C GLN A 261 -1.37 -0.39 -16.32
N TYR A 262 -1.69 -1.66 -16.59
CA TYR A 262 -2.13 -2.62 -15.60
C TYR A 262 -1.07 -3.71 -15.42
N PHE A 263 -0.61 -3.93 -14.20
CA PHE A 263 0.44 -4.91 -13.90
C PHE A 263 -0.13 -6.30 -13.52
N GLY A 264 -1.35 -6.57 -13.97
CA GLY A 264 -2.00 -7.87 -13.86
C GLY A 264 -2.24 -8.50 -15.23
N SER A 265 -2.99 -9.60 -15.24
CA SER A 265 -3.41 -10.28 -16.47
C SER A 265 -4.79 -9.79 -16.91
N GLY A 266 -4.99 -9.63 -18.22
CA GLY A 266 -6.29 -9.29 -18.80
C GLY A 266 -6.51 -7.79 -18.96
N VAL A 267 -7.78 -7.39 -18.98
CA VAL A 267 -8.21 -6.00 -19.15
C VAL A 267 -8.87 -5.50 -17.87
N LEU A 268 -8.37 -4.40 -17.32
CA LEU A 268 -8.99 -3.67 -16.22
C LEU A 268 -9.87 -2.56 -16.79
N ASN A 269 -11.18 -2.75 -16.79
CA ASN A 269 -12.12 -1.71 -17.21
C ASN A 269 -12.22 -0.64 -16.11
N THR A 270 -12.02 0.61 -16.51
CA THR A 270 -11.96 1.74 -15.58
C THR A 270 -12.70 2.93 -16.16
N GLU A 271 -13.53 3.57 -15.34
CA GLU A 271 -14.11 4.88 -15.60
C GLU A 271 -13.22 5.94 -14.96
N ILE A 272 -12.86 6.97 -15.73
CA ILE A 272 -12.05 8.09 -15.27
C ILE A 272 -12.82 9.38 -15.51
N LYS A 273 -13.14 10.08 -14.43
CA LYS A 273 -13.83 11.37 -14.47
C LYS A 273 -12.80 12.48 -14.39
N LEU A 274 -12.69 13.24 -15.47
CA LEU A 274 -11.75 14.35 -15.60
C LEU A 274 -12.47 15.66 -15.36
N SER A 275 -11.86 16.57 -14.61
CA SER A 275 -12.35 17.94 -14.48
C SER A 275 -11.22 18.96 -14.50
N VAL A 276 -11.48 20.10 -15.14
CA VAL A 276 -10.60 21.27 -15.14
C VAL A 276 -11.33 22.42 -14.48
N LYS A 277 -10.67 23.06 -13.51
CA LYS A 277 -11.17 24.26 -12.83
C LYS A 277 -10.32 25.48 -13.13
N TYR A 278 -10.97 26.64 -13.14
CA TYR A 278 -10.34 27.95 -13.13
C TYR A 278 -10.87 28.72 -11.92
N GLY A 279 -9.98 29.01 -10.96
CA GLY A 279 -10.42 29.30 -9.59
C GLY A 279 -11.23 28.12 -9.02
N ASP A 280 -12.38 28.42 -8.41
CA ASP A 280 -13.26 27.39 -7.83
C ASP A 280 -14.28 26.82 -8.82
N LYS A 281 -14.34 27.35 -10.04
CA LYS A 281 -15.35 26.97 -11.04
C LYS A 281 -14.84 25.82 -11.92
N VAL A 282 -15.60 24.73 -11.99
CA VAL A 282 -15.41 23.69 -13.01
C VAL A 282 -15.83 24.28 -14.36
N ILE A 283 -14.89 24.33 -15.30
CA ILE A 283 -15.11 24.89 -16.65
C ILE A 283 -15.11 23.84 -17.75
N TRP A 284 -14.62 22.64 -17.43
CA TRP A 284 -14.65 21.49 -18.33
C TRP A 284 -14.67 20.20 -17.53
N ASN A 285 -15.40 19.21 -18.02
CA ASN A 285 -15.40 17.85 -17.50
C ASN A 285 -15.52 16.85 -18.65
N LYS A 286 -15.09 15.61 -18.41
CA LYS A 286 -15.25 14.51 -19.34
C LYS A 286 -15.09 13.17 -18.63
N ASP A 287 -15.98 12.24 -18.94
CA ASP A 287 -15.86 10.85 -18.51
C ASP A 287 -15.17 10.04 -19.61
N VAL A 288 -14.23 9.19 -19.21
CA VAL A 288 -13.45 8.35 -20.11
C VAL A 288 -13.51 6.91 -19.61
N ASN A 289 -14.07 6.03 -20.43
CA ASN A 289 -14.05 4.59 -20.20
C ASN A 289 -12.90 3.97 -20.97
N ILE A 290 -12.02 3.27 -20.26
CA ILE A 290 -10.84 2.63 -20.86
C ILE A 290 -10.69 1.20 -20.35
N GLY A 291 -10.21 0.32 -21.24
CA GLY A 291 -9.68 -0.98 -20.85
C GLY A 291 -8.16 -0.88 -20.72
N ILE A 292 -7.63 -1.07 -19.53
CA ILE A 292 -6.20 -0.99 -19.25
C ILE A 292 -5.59 -2.39 -19.28
N MET A 293 -4.48 -2.55 -20.00
CA MET A 293 -3.78 -3.83 -20.17
C MET A 293 -2.32 -3.72 -19.69
N SER A 294 -1.56 -4.82 -19.82
CA SER A 294 -0.12 -4.87 -19.54
C SER A 294 0.69 -3.89 -20.37
N GLU A 295 0.25 -3.67 -21.62
CA GLU A 295 0.82 -2.69 -22.53
C GLU A 295 0.36 -1.29 -22.13
N ILE A 296 1.32 -0.39 -22.05
CA ILE A 296 1.06 1.02 -21.77
C ILE A 296 0.15 1.62 -22.85
N THR A 297 -0.95 2.20 -22.40
CA THR A 297 -1.94 2.85 -23.26
C THR A 297 -1.80 4.37 -23.14
N TYR A 298 -1.78 5.07 -24.28
CA TYR A 298 -1.75 6.52 -24.35
C TYR A 298 -2.99 7.05 -25.06
N ILE A 299 -3.69 7.99 -24.43
CA ILE A 299 -4.88 8.63 -24.99
C ILE A 299 -4.71 10.15 -24.90
N SER A 300 -4.78 10.82 -26.05
CA SER A 300 -4.85 12.28 -26.10
C SER A 300 -6.31 12.74 -26.00
N ILE A 301 -6.59 13.63 -25.05
CA ILE A 301 -7.94 14.09 -24.73
C ILE A 301 -7.96 15.62 -24.90
N PRO A 302 -8.60 16.15 -25.95
CA PRO A 302 -8.73 17.59 -26.12
C PRO A 302 -9.62 18.17 -25.01
N VAL A 303 -9.14 19.23 -24.36
CA VAL A 303 -9.92 20.02 -23.42
C VAL A 303 -10.57 21.12 -24.25
N GLY A 304 -11.84 20.94 -24.60
CA GLY A 304 -12.59 21.79 -25.55
C GLY A 304 -12.94 23.18 -25.02
N ILE A 305 -11.98 23.85 -24.38
CA ILE A 305 -12.06 25.21 -23.87
C ILE A 305 -10.90 26.02 -24.42
N THR A 306 -11.12 27.31 -24.62
CA THR A 306 -10.04 28.27 -24.82
C THR A 306 -9.57 28.73 -23.45
N ILE A 307 -8.27 28.71 -23.20
CA ILE A 307 -7.77 29.17 -21.91
C ILE A 307 -7.47 30.66 -21.90
N GLU A 308 -7.67 31.25 -20.74
CA GLU A 308 -7.23 32.60 -20.37
C GLU A 308 -6.04 32.55 -19.41
N LYS A 309 -5.41 33.70 -19.16
CA LYS A 309 -4.30 33.82 -18.21
C LYS A 309 -4.72 33.39 -16.80
N GLY A 310 -3.96 32.48 -16.20
CA GLY A 310 -4.06 32.15 -14.78
C GLY A 310 -3.68 30.70 -14.51
N VAL A 311 -4.00 30.23 -13.30
CA VAL A 311 -3.70 28.86 -12.85
C VAL A 311 -4.96 28.02 -12.94
N TYR A 312 -4.83 26.82 -13.49
CA TYR A 312 -5.89 25.84 -13.61
C TYR A 312 -5.55 24.63 -12.76
N SER A 313 -6.57 23.96 -12.23
CA SER A 313 -6.39 22.66 -11.58
C SER A 313 -7.04 21.57 -12.42
N LEU A 314 -6.30 20.49 -12.64
CA LEU A 314 -6.79 19.26 -13.24
C LEU A 314 -7.02 18.23 -12.13
N THR A 315 -8.17 17.57 -12.16
CA THR A 315 -8.49 16.43 -11.28
C THR A 315 -8.89 15.23 -12.14
N ALA A 316 -8.39 14.06 -11.79
CA ALA A 316 -8.78 12.78 -12.35
C ALA A 316 -9.27 11.87 -11.21
N GLU A 317 -10.56 11.53 -11.23
CA GLU A 317 -11.15 10.58 -10.29
C GLU A 317 -11.27 9.22 -10.98
N VAL A 318 -10.67 8.19 -10.38
CA VAL A 318 -10.60 6.84 -10.96
C VAL A 318 -11.60 5.94 -10.25
N HIS A 319 -12.54 5.39 -11.01
CA HIS A 319 -13.49 4.38 -10.56
C HIS A 319 -13.22 3.09 -11.32
N SER A 320 -12.58 2.13 -10.65
CA SER A 320 -12.30 0.83 -11.22
C SER A 320 -13.29 -0.20 -10.68
N GLU A 321 -13.93 -0.93 -11.59
CA GLU A 321 -14.61 -2.19 -11.26
C GLU A 321 -13.52 -3.23 -10.98
N SER A 322 -13.18 -3.43 -9.72
CA SER A 322 -12.32 -4.52 -9.28
C SER A 322 -12.83 -5.15 -8.01
#